data_AF-A0A5P8WE59-F1
#
_entry.id   AF-A0A5P8WE59-F1
#
_cell.length_a   1.000
_cell.length_b   1.000
_cell.length_c   1.000
_cell.angle_alpha   90.00
_cell.angle_beta   90.00
_cell.angle_gamma   90.00
#
_symmetry.space_group_name_H-M   'P 1'
#
loop_
_entity.id
_entity.type
_entity.pdbx_description
1 polymer ?
#
loop_
_entity_poly.entity_id
_entity_poly.type
_entity_poly.pdbx_seq_one_letter_code
_entity_poly.pdbx_strand_id
1 'polypeptide(L)'
;MSTVQNIQQSSDRFIINSASSFVYPLLFILHLVWIIPLFVLFPAFFLITETAPRQQILNCTHIEPTQVKCRVQEKTIIQTNEQPPIQLTGAEVIQQEGSGDDGIYTTYQIQLYSKTKKQDFGYVKYTKEDEAELKAIVSQINVFIANPNQRILQVRQQSQRWVEMAPAFVFLSLWEVPIILMTIFGIIWPIFFALLDETWDFDTKLSKLTITKLYPFQKKTVEEYSLLGEISLQIGINCQIYLLLDSKKQLISNLLHGVQIAEASKGENIFLGSPKFAFQVAVQIQQLLNFNKESEKLTLRQSKYETWNFDRNQHKLTVAKFPLSEESEYSLLGQVSLQISNSEKDSDGDTTYELHLIFDSGNKLTLYSSYSKATAEEWRDVITEFLKLNN
;
A
#
# COMPACT_ATOMS: atom_id res chain seq x y z
N MET A 1 -40.97 3.85 -81.81
CA MET A 1 -41.58 3.46 -80.52
C MET A 1 -40.50 2.83 -79.67
N SER A 2 -39.91 3.62 -78.77
CA SER A 2 -38.83 3.21 -77.86
C SER A 2 -39.32 3.41 -76.44
N THR A 3 -39.52 2.31 -75.73
CA THR A 3 -39.92 2.25 -74.33
C THR A 3 -38.73 2.68 -73.46
N VAL A 4 -38.84 3.85 -72.83
CA VAL A 4 -37.92 4.30 -71.78
C VAL A 4 -38.35 3.60 -70.49
N GLN A 5 -37.60 2.57 -70.07
CA GLN A 5 -37.72 2.01 -68.73
C GLN A 5 -36.89 2.87 -67.77
N ASN A 6 -37.60 3.61 -66.92
CA ASN A 6 -37.05 4.32 -65.77
C ASN A 6 -36.65 3.27 -64.72
N ILE A 7 -35.35 3.03 -64.56
CA ILE A 7 -34.83 2.22 -63.45
C ILE A 7 -34.78 3.14 -62.22
N GLN A 8 -35.82 3.06 -61.41
CA GLN A 8 -35.88 3.71 -60.10
C GLN A 8 -35.15 2.80 -59.10
N GLN A 9 -33.87 3.09 -58.88
CA GLN A 9 -33.02 2.36 -57.95
C GLN A 9 -33.45 2.73 -56.52
N SER A 10 -34.27 1.89 -55.86
CA SER A 10 -34.57 2.08 -54.43
C SER A 10 -33.31 1.73 -53.64
N SER A 11 -32.76 2.75 -52.98
CA SER A 11 -31.73 2.59 -51.97
C SER A 11 -32.42 2.08 -50.71
N ASP A 12 -32.67 0.78 -50.64
CA ASP A 12 -33.09 0.13 -49.40
C ASP A 12 -31.91 0.16 -48.43
N ARG A 13 -31.85 1.20 -47.60
CA ARG A 13 -30.90 1.30 -46.50
C ARG A 13 -31.23 0.16 -45.53
N PHE A 14 -30.34 -0.82 -45.45
CA PHE A 14 -30.35 -1.83 -44.40
C PHE A 14 -30.10 -1.14 -43.06
N ILE A 15 -31.17 -0.76 -42.36
CA ILE A 15 -31.10 -0.32 -40.97
C ILE A 15 -30.95 -1.60 -40.14
N ILE A 16 -29.72 -1.94 -39.79
CA ILE A 16 -29.47 -2.95 -38.77
C ILE A 16 -29.92 -2.31 -37.45
N ASN A 17 -31.12 -2.68 -36.99
CA ASN A 17 -31.59 -2.35 -35.64
C ASN A 17 -30.66 -3.03 -34.63
N SER A 18 -29.66 -2.29 -34.16
CA SER A 18 -28.62 -2.74 -33.23
C SER A 18 -29.13 -2.76 -31.77
N ALA A 19 -30.39 -3.15 -31.54
CA ALA A 19 -30.92 -3.30 -30.18
C ALA A 19 -30.10 -4.28 -29.33
N SER A 20 -29.38 -5.22 -29.96
CA SER A 20 -28.45 -6.14 -29.29
C SER A 20 -27.18 -5.47 -28.77
N SER A 21 -26.77 -4.31 -29.30
CA SER A 21 -25.53 -3.63 -28.89
C SER A 21 -25.61 -2.99 -27.51
N PHE A 22 -26.82 -2.69 -27.01
CA PHE A 22 -27.03 -2.08 -25.69
C PHE A 22 -27.30 -3.08 -24.56
N VAL A 23 -27.81 -4.26 -24.87
CA VAL A 23 -28.21 -5.24 -23.84
C VAL A 23 -26.99 -5.88 -23.17
N TYR A 24 -25.95 -6.23 -23.93
CA TYR A 24 -24.75 -6.89 -23.39
C TYR A 24 -23.93 -5.99 -22.45
N PRO A 25 -23.65 -4.72 -22.77
CA PRO A 25 -22.98 -3.81 -21.84
C PRO A 25 -23.77 -3.60 -20.55
N LEU A 26 -25.10 -3.48 -20.64
CA LEU A 26 -25.96 -3.29 -19.46
C LEU A 26 -25.90 -4.51 -18.52
N LEU A 27 -26.00 -5.72 -19.06
CA LEU A 27 -25.90 -6.95 -18.28
C LEU A 27 -24.50 -7.14 -17.66
N PHE A 28 -23.45 -6.78 -18.40
CA PHE A 28 -22.07 -6.82 -17.91
C PHE A 28 -21.85 -5.84 -16.75
N ILE A 29 -22.35 -4.60 -16.88
CA ILE A 29 -22.32 -3.61 -15.80
C ILE A 29 -23.09 -4.12 -14.58
N LEU A 30 -24.29 -4.68 -14.78
CA LEU A 30 -25.08 -5.25 -13.69
C LEU A 30 -24.30 -6.35 -12.97
N HIS A 31 -23.64 -7.25 -13.70
CA HIS A 31 -22.78 -8.27 -13.09
C HIS A 31 -21.60 -7.69 -12.32
N LEU A 32 -20.92 -6.67 -12.85
CA LEU A 32 -19.82 -6.01 -12.13
C LEU A 32 -20.31 -5.34 -10.84
N VAL A 33 -21.49 -4.72 -10.85
CA VAL A 33 -22.09 -4.10 -9.65
C VAL A 33 -22.38 -5.12 -8.56
N TRP A 34 -22.67 -6.39 -8.88
CA TRP A 34 -22.86 -7.45 -7.88
C TRP A 34 -21.56 -8.14 -7.46
N ILE A 35 -20.62 -8.33 -8.40
CA ILE A 35 -19.37 -9.07 -8.16
C ILE A 35 -18.37 -8.21 -7.38
N ILE A 36 -18.24 -6.93 -7.68
CA ILE A 36 -17.25 -6.05 -7.04
C ILE A 36 -17.48 -5.94 -5.53
N PRO A 37 -18.70 -5.66 -5.01
CA PRO A 37 -18.96 -5.67 -3.58
C PRO A 37 -18.67 -7.03 -2.96
N LEU A 38 -18.96 -8.13 -3.66
CA LEU A 38 -18.67 -9.47 -3.13
C LEU A 38 -17.15 -9.67 -2.94
N PHE A 39 -16.33 -9.24 -3.91
CA PHE A 39 -14.87 -9.36 -3.83
C PHE A 39 -14.21 -8.34 -2.89
N VAL A 40 -14.83 -7.20 -2.63
CA VAL A 40 -14.31 -6.19 -1.69
C VAL A 40 -14.77 -6.47 -0.25
N LEU A 41 -16.04 -6.84 -0.07
CA LEU A 41 -16.64 -7.10 1.24
C LEU A 41 -16.22 -8.45 1.81
N PHE A 42 -15.92 -9.46 0.99
CA PHE A 42 -15.56 -10.79 1.48
C PHE A 42 -14.19 -10.82 2.21
N PRO A 43 -13.11 -10.22 1.69
CA PRO A 43 -11.85 -10.08 2.43
C PRO A 43 -12.01 -9.21 3.68
N ALA A 44 -12.79 -8.13 3.59
CA ALA A 44 -13.09 -7.28 4.76
C ALA A 44 -13.83 -8.08 5.84
N PHE A 45 -14.80 -8.92 5.46
CA PHE A 45 -15.51 -9.80 6.37
C PHE A 45 -14.59 -10.83 7.04
N PHE A 46 -13.66 -11.42 6.31
CA PHE A 46 -12.65 -12.33 6.88
C PHE A 46 -11.71 -11.63 7.85
N LEU A 47 -11.24 -10.42 7.50
CA LEU A 47 -10.46 -9.59 8.42
C LEU A 47 -11.26 -9.24 9.69
N ILE A 48 -12.58 -8.99 9.56
CA ILE A 48 -13.46 -8.70 10.70
C ILE A 48 -13.62 -9.93 11.60
N THR A 49 -13.75 -11.14 11.06
CA THR A 49 -13.92 -12.34 11.90
C THR A 49 -12.64 -12.73 12.63
N GLU A 50 -11.47 -12.54 12.02
CA GLU A 50 -10.17 -12.77 12.68
C GLU A 50 -9.85 -11.70 13.74
N THR A 51 -10.18 -10.45 13.46
CA THR A 51 -9.94 -9.32 14.40
C THR A 51 -11.07 -9.10 15.38
N ALA A 52 -12.17 -9.86 15.29
CA ALA A 52 -13.34 -9.71 16.14
C ALA A 52 -12.94 -9.61 17.62
N PRO A 53 -13.60 -8.72 18.40
CA PRO A 53 -13.25 -8.51 19.79
C PRO A 53 -13.47 -9.83 20.51
N ARG A 54 -12.37 -10.40 20.98
CA ARG A 54 -12.43 -11.48 21.94
C ARG A 54 -12.60 -10.83 23.30
N GLN A 55 -13.51 -11.37 24.08
CA GLN A 55 -13.69 -11.02 25.48
C GLN A 55 -13.42 -12.27 26.31
N GLN A 56 -12.54 -12.17 27.30
CA GLN A 56 -12.34 -13.22 28.28
C GLN A 56 -13.01 -12.83 29.59
N ILE A 57 -13.80 -13.74 30.13
CA ILE A 57 -14.56 -13.56 31.36
C ILE A 57 -14.14 -14.65 32.33
N LEU A 58 -13.65 -14.26 33.50
CA LEU A 58 -13.39 -15.15 34.62
C LEU A 58 -14.54 -15.05 35.61
N ASN A 59 -15.35 -16.10 35.70
CA ASN A 59 -16.42 -16.22 36.67
C ASN A 59 -15.99 -17.17 37.78
N CYS A 60 -15.80 -16.65 38.98
CA CYS A 60 -15.43 -17.44 40.16
C CYS A 60 -16.55 -17.45 41.19
N THR A 61 -16.69 -18.60 41.85
CA THR A 61 -17.67 -18.83 42.92
C THR A 61 -17.03 -19.59 44.07
N HIS A 62 -17.31 -19.19 45.30
CA HIS A 62 -16.98 -19.99 46.47
C HIS A 62 -18.01 -21.12 46.61
N ILE A 63 -17.54 -22.36 46.58
CA ILE A 63 -18.36 -23.53 46.90
C ILE A 63 -18.35 -23.77 48.41
N GLU A 64 -17.16 -23.63 48.98
CA GLU A 64 -16.87 -23.71 50.41
C GLU A 64 -15.95 -22.54 50.79
N PRO A 65 -15.79 -22.21 52.09
CA PRO A 65 -14.90 -21.15 52.52
C PRO A 65 -13.45 -21.30 52.03
N THR A 66 -13.03 -22.53 51.74
CA THR A 66 -11.66 -22.88 51.30
C THR A 66 -11.57 -23.27 49.83
N GLN A 67 -12.69 -23.38 49.10
CA GLN A 67 -12.71 -23.86 47.72
C GLN A 67 -13.34 -22.83 46.78
N VAL A 68 -12.50 -22.29 45.90
CA VAL A 68 -12.90 -21.38 44.83
C VAL A 68 -12.93 -22.13 43.51
N LYS A 69 -14.08 -22.15 42.84
CA LYS A 69 -14.25 -22.72 41.50
C LYS A 69 -14.44 -21.60 40.50
N CYS A 70 -13.55 -21.54 39.53
CA CYS A 70 -13.58 -20.54 38.46
C CYS A 70 -13.82 -21.19 37.10
N ARG A 71 -14.57 -20.50 36.23
CA ARG A 71 -14.69 -20.83 34.80
C ARG A 71 -14.16 -19.66 34.00
N VAL A 72 -13.29 -19.97 33.05
CA VAL A 72 -12.86 -19.04 32.01
C VAL A 72 -13.78 -19.23 30.82
N GLN A 73 -14.40 -18.14 30.38
CA GLN A 73 -15.23 -18.09 29.19
C GLN A 73 -14.54 -17.16 28.19
N GLU A 74 -14.33 -17.66 26.98
CA GLU A 74 -13.90 -16.84 25.85
C GLU A 74 -15.12 -16.59 24.97
N LYS A 75 -15.52 -15.32 24.87
CA LYS A 75 -16.66 -14.89 24.07
C LYS A 75 -16.14 -14.14 22.85
N THR A 76 -16.48 -14.65 21.67
CA THR A 76 -16.38 -13.94 20.40
C THR A 76 -17.77 -13.44 19.99
N ILE A 77 -17.86 -12.72 18.87
CA ILE A 77 -19.16 -12.28 18.33
C ILE A 77 -20.07 -13.49 18.03
N ILE A 78 -19.48 -14.60 17.58
CA ILE A 78 -20.23 -15.73 16.99
C ILE A 78 -20.30 -16.91 17.95
N GLN A 79 -19.33 -17.06 18.86
CA GLN A 79 -19.18 -18.25 19.68
C GLN A 79 -18.80 -17.91 21.12
N THR A 80 -19.35 -18.67 22.07
CA THR A 80 -18.86 -18.70 23.45
C THR A 80 -18.19 -20.04 23.69
N ASN A 81 -16.90 -20.02 24.00
CA ASN A 81 -16.12 -21.19 24.38
C ASN A 81 -15.96 -21.19 25.90
N GLU A 82 -16.52 -22.20 26.57
CA GLU A 82 -16.39 -22.36 28.01
C GLU A 82 -15.34 -23.41 28.33
N GLN A 83 -14.32 -23.02 29.09
CA GLN A 83 -13.33 -23.96 29.59
C GLN A 83 -13.86 -24.68 30.84
N PRO A 84 -13.43 -25.94 31.08
CA PRO A 84 -13.81 -26.66 32.27
C PRO A 84 -13.41 -25.88 33.53
N PRO A 85 -14.20 -25.97 34.60
CA PRO A 85 -13.93 -25.21 35.81
C PRO A 85 -12.62 -25.64 36.49
N ILE A 86 -11.84 -24.66 36.94
CA ILE A 86 -10.60 -24.85 37.68
C ILE A 86 -10.80 -24.51 39.16
N GLN A 87 -10.10 -25.24 40.04
CA GLN A 87 -10.00 -24.90 41.46
C GLN A 87 -8.87 -23.89 41.64
N LEU A 88 -9.22 -22.62 41.81
CA LEU A 88 -8.25 -21.54 41.83
C LEU A 88 -7.59 -21.42 43.21
N THR A 89 -6.26 -21.39 43.23
CA THR A 89 -5.44 -21.20 44.45
C THR A 89 -4.75 -19.85 44.48
N GLY A 90 -4.60 -19.18 43.34
CA GLY A 90 -3.99 -17.85 43.24
C GLY A 90 -3.92 -17.36 41.80
N ALA A 91 -3.45 -16.13 41.63
CA ALA A 91 -3.10 -15.55 40.34
C ALA A 91 -1.83 -14.70 40.45
N GLU A 92 -1.07 -14.60 39.36
CA GLU A 92 0.06 -13.68 39.25
C GLU A 92 0.16 -13.07 37.84
N VAL A 93 0.92 -11.98 37.71
CA VAL A 93 1.31 -11.45 36.41
C VAL A 93 2.68 -12.03 36.06
N ILE A 94 2.77 -12.74 34.95
CA ILE A 94 4.04 -13.23 34.40
C ILE A 94 4.54 -12.25 33.35
N GLN A 95 5.84 -11.98 33.40
CA GLN A 95 6.57 -11.24 32.38
C GLN A 95 7.27 -12.26 31.48
N GLN A 96 7.05 -12.19 30.17
CA GLN A 96 7.73 -13.03 29.19
C GLN A 96 8.51 -12.13 28.23
N GLU A 97 9.78 -12.43 28.04
CA GLU A 97 10.58 -11.77 27.00
C GLU A 97 10.44 -12.57 25.70
N GLY A 98 9.97 -11.91 24.66
CA GLY A 98 9.92 -12.43 23.30
C GLY A 98 11.01 -11.79 22.45
N SER A 99 11.50 -12.52 21.45
CA SER A 99 12.36 -11.97 20.41
C SER A 99 11.56 -11.94 19.10
N GLY A 100 11.44 -10.76 18.50
CA GLY A 100 10.82 -10.55 17.19
C GLY A 100 11.79 -9.92 16.21
N ASP A 101 11.34 -9.73 14.97
CA ASP A 101 12.13 -9.06 13.93
C ASP A 101 12.51 -7.61 14.31
N ASP A 102 11.71 -6.97 15.18
CA ASP A 102 11.93 -5.61 15.69
C ASP A 102 12.75 -5.58 17.02
N GLY A 103 13.31 -6.71 17.44
CA GLY A 103 14.12 -6.84 18.66
C GLY A 103 13.42 -7.54 19.82
N ILE A 104 13.96 -7.36 21.03
CA ILE A 104 13.44 -7.98 22.25
C ILE A 104 12.23 -7.16 22.74
N TYR A 105 11.08 -7.82 22.86
CA TYR A 105 9.87 -7.23 23.41
C TYR A 105 9.45 -7.95 24.69
N THR A 106 8.90 -7.21 25.64
CA THR A 106 8.36 -7.77 26.87
C THR A 106 6.85 -7.87 26.77
N THR A 107 6.30 -9.03 27.15
CA THR A 107 4.87 -9.23 27.28
C THR A 107 4.47 -9.53 28.71
N TYR A 108 3.25 -9.15 29.07
CA TYR A 108 2.64 -9.38 30.37
C TYR A 108 1.34 -10.15 30.21
N GLN A 109 1.15 -11.18 31.03
CA GLN A 109 -0.06 -12.02 31.02
C GLN A 109 -0.43 -12.45 32.45
N ILE A 110 -1.72 -12.67 32.72
CA ILE A 110 -2.16 -13.21 34.01
C ILE A 110 -2.08 -14.73 33.95
N GLN A 111 -1.36 -15.33 34.89
CA GLN A 111 -1.33 -16.77 35.08
C GLN A 111 -2.18 -17.16 36.29
N LEU A 112 -3.18 -18.00 36.05
CA LEU A 112 -4.04 -18.57 37.09
C LEU A 112 -3.43 -19.87 37.61
N TYR A 113 -3.36 -19.97 38.93
CA TYR A 113 -2.87 -21.13 39.64
C TYR A 113 -4.00 -22.02 40.10
N SER A 114 -3.96 -23.28 39.70
CA SER A 114 -4.78 -24.36 40.26
C SER A 114 -3.87 -25.42 40.86
N LYS A 115 -4.40 -26.22 41.80
CA LYS A 115 -3.67 -27.34 42.41
C LYS A 115 -3.10 -28.31 41.37
N THR A 116 -3.76 -28.45 40.23
CA THR A 116 -3.42 -29.47 39.23
C THR A 116 -2.77 -28.92 37.97
N LYS A 117 -2.99 -27.64 37.65
CA LYS A 117 -2.56 -27.04 36.38
C LYS A 117 -2.33 -25.54 36.55
N LYS A 118 -1.41 -25.00 35.74
CA LYS A 118 -1.34 -23.58 35.44
C LYS A 118 -2.19 -23.30 34.21
N GLN A 119 -2.89 -22.19 34.20
CA GLN A 119 -3.72 -21.79 33.08
C GLN A 119 -3.60 -20.30 32.85
N ASP A 120 -3.33 -19.92 31.61
CA ASP A 120 -3.21 -18.52 31.28
C ASP A 120 -4.60 -17.90 31.14
N PHE A 121 -4.73 -16.68 31.65
CA PHE A 121 -5.95 -15.88 31.61
C PHE A 121 -5.61 -14.49 31.10
N GLY A 122 -6.50 -13.97 30.28
CA GLY A 122 -6.36 -12.66 29.73
C GLY A 122 -5.52 -12.58 28.46
N TYR A 123 -5.54 -11.39 27.89
CA TYR A 123 -4.78 -11.05 26.70
C TYR A 123 -3.34 -10.70 27.05
N VAL A 124 -2.43 -11.10 26.16
CA VAL A 124 -1.03 -10.69 26.19
C VAL A 124 -0.97 -9.18 25.94
N LYS A 125 -0.37 -8.45 26.88
CA LYS A 125 -0.16 -7.01 26.81
C LYS A 125 1.33 -6.69 26.67
N TYR A 126 1.65 -5.53 26.11
CA TYR A 126 3.03 -5.19 25.70
C TYR A 126 3.59 -3.96 26.41
N THR A 127 2.76 -3.18 27.11
CA THR A 127 3.20 -1.93 27.75
C THR A 127 3.33 -2.08 29.27
N LYS A 128 4.14 -1.23 29.91
CA LYS A 128 4.25 -1.20 31.38
C LYS A 128 2.99 -0.67 32.04
N GLU A 129 2.28 0.22 31.37
CA GLU A 129 0.98 0.74 31.81
C GLU A 129 -0.04 -0.40 31.93
N ASP A 130 -0.01 -1.35 30.98
CA ASP A 130 -0.84 -2.55 31.05
C ASP A 130 -0.46 -3.45 32.25
N GLU A 131 0.81 -3.51 32.65
CA GLU A 131 1.25 -4.30 33.80
C GLU A 131 0.53 -3.88 35.09
N ALA A 132 0.34 -2.58 35.30
CA ALA A 132 -0.36 -2.04 36.46
C ALA A 132 -1.85 -2.45 36.47
N GLU A 133 -2.51 -2.43 35.31
CA GLU A 133 -3.88 -2.91 35.14
C GLU A 133 -3.99 -4.41 35.47
N LEU A 134 -3.08 -5.23 34.91
CA LEU A 134 -3.05 -6.67 35.18
C LEU A 134 -2.77 -6.97 36.66
N LYS A 135 -1.87 -6.21 37.30
CA LYS A 135 -1.60 -6.32 38.74
C LYS A 135 -2.83 -5.98 39.59
N ALA A 136 -3.63 -4.99 39.18
CA ALA A 136 -4.88 -4.67 39.86
C ALA A 136 -5.90 -5.82 39.75
N ILE A 137 -6.02 -6.43 38.57
CA ILE A 137 -6.88 -7.61 38.36
C ILE A 137 -6.41 -8.79 39.22
N VAL A 138 -5.10 -9.09 39.22
CA VAL A 138 -4.52 -10.14 40.05
C VAL A 138 -4.77 -9.89 41.53
N SER A 139 -4.63 -8.65 41.99
CA SER A 139 -4.94 -8.26 43.36
C SER A 139 -6.41 -8.53 43.69
N GLN A 140 -7.34 -8.15 42.81
CA GLN A 140 -8.78 -8.41 42.98
C GLN A 140 -9.08 -9.92 43.09
N ILE A 141 -8.44 -10.73 42.25
CA ILE A 141 -8.59 -12.20 42.28
C ILE A 141 -8.07 -12.77 43.61
N ASN A 142 -6.88 -12.36 44.04
CA ASN A 142 -6.27 -12.88 45.27
C ASN A 142 -7.02 -12.42 46.53
N VAL A 143 -7.55 -11.18 46.54
CA VAL A 143 -8.42 -10.68 47.63
C VAL A 143 -9.72 -11.49 47.69
N PHE A 144 -10.32 -11.82 46.55
CA PHE A 144 -11.50 -12.67 46.50
C PHE A 144 -11.22 -14.06 47.09
N ILE A 145 -10.12 -14.71 46.68
CA ILE A 145 -9.71 -16.02 47.21
C ILE A 145 -9.54 -15.99 48.73
N ALA A 146 -8.96 -14.91 49.27
CA ALA A 146 -8.74 -14.74 50.70
C ALA A 146 -10.02 -14.40 51.50
N ASN A 147 -11.09 -13.94 50.85
CA ASN A 147 -12.29 -13.44 51.50
C ASN A 147 -13.54 -14.29 51.18
N PRO A 148 -13.83 -15.34 51.98
CA PRO A 148 -14.94 -16.25 51.71
C PRO A 148 -16.34 -15.60 51.84
N ASN A 149 -16.42 -14.38 52.37
CA ASN A 149 -17.69 -13.65 52.45
C ASN A 149 -18.14 -13.13 51.08
N GLN A 150 -17.22 -12.93 50.14
CA GLN A 150 -17.56 -12.57 48.77
C GLN A 150 -17.86 -13.85 47.99
N ARG A 151 -19.13 -14.11 47.65
CA ARG A 151 -19.52 -15.38 47.02
C ARG A 151 -19.19 -15.50 45.54
N ILE A 152 -19.16 -14.37 44.82
CA ILE A 152 -19.02 -14.31 43.36
C ILE A 152 -18.01 -13.24 42.99
N LEU A 153 -17.12 -13.57 42.04
CA LEU A 153 -16.25 -12.63 41.36
C LEU A 153 -16.44 -12.80 39.85
N GLN A 154 -16.63 -11.68 39.15
CA GLN A 154 -16.63 -11.65 37.70
C GLN A 154 -15.59 -10.62 37.25
N VAL A 155 -14.54 -11.09 36.59
CA VAL A 155 -13.52 -10.24 35.94
C VAL A 155 -13.75 -10.32 34.45
N ARG A 156 -13.84 -9.16 33.79
CA ARG A 156 -13.98 -9.07 32.33
C ARG A 156 -12.75 -8.38 31.79
N GLN A 157 -12.07 -9.01 30.86
CA GLN A 157 -11.02 -8.39 30.09
C GLN A 157 -11.47 -8.30 28.63
N GLN A 158 -11.43 -7.08 28.09
CA GLN A 158 -11.79 -6.81 26.71
C GLN A 158 -10.53 -6.39 25.97
N SER A 159 -10.27 -6.96 24.79
CA SER A 159 -9.16 -6.47 23.98
C SER A 159 -9.46 -5.05 23.50
N GLN A 160 -8.63 -4.07 23.90
CA GLN A 160 -8.77 -2.69 23.46
C GLN A 160 -8.45 -2.51 21.96
N ARG A 161 -7.76 -3.47 21.34
CA ARG A 161 -7.43 -3.46 19.90
C ARG A 161 -8.64 -3.17 19.00
N TRP A 162 -9.85 -3.57 19.41
CA TRP A 162 -11.03 -3.30 18.60
C TRP A 162 -11.44 -1.82 18.60
N VAL A 163 -11.20 -1.11 19.70
CA VAL A 163 -11.47 0.34 19.79
C VAL A 163 -10.51 1.10 18.88
N GLU A 164 -9.26 0.65 18.76
CA GLU A 164 -8.27 1.22 17.84
C GLU A 164 -8.58 0.91 16.37
N MET A 165 -9.20 -0.25 16.08
CA MET A 165 -9.58 -0.62 14.71
C MET A 165 -10.92 -0.03 14.27
N ALA A 166 -11.81 0.36 15.18
CA ALA A 166 -13.12 0.92 14.84
C ALA A 166 -13.06 2.12 13.87
N PRO A 167 -12.16 3.11 14.02
CA PRO A 167 -12.02 4.20 13.06
C PRO A 167 -11.61 3.73 11.66
N ALA A 168 -10.72 2.73 11.56
CA ALA A 168 -10.31 2.17 10.28
C ALA A 168 -11.49 1.48 9.58
N PHE A 169 -12.35 0.78 10.34
CA PHE A 169 -13.57 0.19 9.80
C PHE A 169 -14.57 1.24 9.32
N VAL A 170 -14.80 2.30 10.10
CA VAL A 170 -15.67 3.42 9.68
C VAL A 170 -15.11 4.09 8.42
N PHE A 171 -13.79 4.28 8.33
CA PHE A 171 -13.16 4.85 7.15
C PHE A 171 -13.30 3.96 5.91
N LEU A 172 -13.03 2.65 6.04
CA LEU A 172 -13.15 1.70 4.93
C LEU A 172 -14.59 1.57 4.43
N SER A 173 -15.57 1.54 5.35
CA SER A 173 -17.00 1.51 4.97
C SER A 173 -17.48 2.82 4.34
N LEU A 174 -16.97 3.97 4.78
CA LEU A 174 -17.30 5.27 4.17
C LEU A 174 -16.66 5.45 2.78
N TRP A 175 -15.49 4.86 2.52
CA TRP A 175 -14.81 4.89 1.22
C TRP A 175 -15.62 4.24 0.09
N GLU A 176 -16.47 3.25 0.40
CA GLU A 176 -17.33 2.63 -0.61
C GLU A 176 -18.43 3.57 -1.11
N VAL A 177 -18.88 4.53 -0.28
CA VAL A 177 -19.96 5.46 -0.64
C VAL A 177 -19.59 6.34 -1.85
N PRO A 178 -18.42 7.01 -1.90
CA PRO A 178 -17.97 7.73 -3.09
C PRO A 178 -17.84 6.85 -4.33
N ILE A 179 -17.38 5.59 -4.21
CA ILE A 179 -17.26 4.69 -5.35
C ILE A 179 -18.64 4.34 -5.90
N ILE A 180 -19.58 3.99 -5.01
CA ILE A 180 -20.97 3.72 -5.38
C ILE A 180 -21.58 4.95 -6.03
N LEU A 181 -21.40 6.15 -5.46
CA LEU A 181 -21.89 7.40 -6.03
C LEU A 181 -21.25 7.70 -7.39
N MET A 182 -19.93 7.58 -7.54
CA MET A 182 -19.22 7.76 -8.82
C MET A 182 -19.70 6.75 -9.86
N THR A 183 -20.03 5.53 -9.47
CA THR A 183 -20.56 4.50 -10.38
C THR A 183 -21.98 4.83 -10.80
N ILE A 184 -22.83 5.24 -9.85
CA ILE A 184 -24.19 5.71 -10.12
C ILE A 184 -24.15 6.92 -11.05
N PHE A 185 -23.36 7.96 -10.74
CA PHE A 185 -23.23 9.14 -11.59
C PHE A 185 -22.57 8.82 -12.93
N GLY A 186 -21.47 8.08 -12.96
CA GLY A 186 -20.75 7.77 -14.21
C GLY A 186 -21.54 6.91 -15.19
N ILE A 187 -22.45 6.07 -14.71
CA ILE A 187 -23.22 5.13 -15.55
C ILE A 187 -24.65 5.63 -15.79
N ILE A 188 -25.35 6.09 -14.75
CA ILE A 188 -26.75 6.52 -14.88
C ILE A 188 -26.83 7.87 -15.60
N TRP A 189 -25.88 8.78 -15.36
CA TRP A 189 -25.92 10.11 -15.95
C TRP A 189 -25.84 10.07 -17.49
N PRO A 190 -24.92 9.35 -18.14
CA PRO A 190 -24.92 9.25 -19.60
C PRO A 190 -26.17 8.58 -20.17
N ILE A 191 -26.72 7.57 -19.49
CA ILE A 191 -27.97 6.91 -19.92
C ILE A 191 -29.15 7.89 -19.83
N PHE A 192 -29.24 8.65 -18.75
CA PHE A 192 -30.26 9.69 -18.57
C PHE A 192 -30.14 10.78 -19.63
N PHE A 193 -28.92 11.23 -19.95
CA PHE A 193 -28.68 12.20 -21.02
C PHE A 193 -29.01 11.64 -22.41
N ALA A 194 -28.66 10.38 -22.70
CA ALA A 194 -29.03 9.74 -23.97
C ALA A 194 -30.55 9.60 -24.14
N LEU A 195 -31.26 9.23 -23.08
CA LEU A 195 -32.73 9.18 -23.07
C LEU A 195 -33.36 10.57 -23.19
N LEU A 196 -32.73 11.61 -22.63
CA LEU A 196 -33.16 12.97 -22.84
C LEU A 196 -32.91 13.42 -24.28
N ASP A 197 -31.74 13.15 -24.87
CA ASP A 197 -31.39 13.58 -26.22
C ASP A 197 -32.33 12.98 -27.30
N GLU A 198 -32.77 11.73 -27.14
CA GLU A 198 -33.79 11.12 -28.02
C GLU A 198 -35.18 11.76 -27.92
N THR A 199 -35.47 12.52 -26.85
CA THR A 199 -36.73 13.27 -26.74
C THR A 199 -36.67 14.68 -27.34
N TRP A 200 -35.50 15.09 -27.85
CA TRP A 200 -35.28 16.40 -28.48
C TRP A 200 -35.16 16.31 -30.01
N ASP A 201 -35.98 15.49 -30.67
CA ASP A 201 -36.24 15.70 -32.10
C ASP A 201 -37.26 16.86 -32.26
N PHE A 202 -36.82 18.06 -31.90
CA PHE A 202 -37.51 19.30 -32.25
C PHE A 202 -37.15 19.61 -33.70
N ASP A 203 -38.05 19.17 -34.58
CA ASP A 203 -38.21 19.51 -36.00
C ASP A 203 -37.56 20.85 -36.37
N THR A 204 -36.27 20.81 -36.71
CA THR A 204 -35.53 21.94 -37.26
C THR A 204 -34.81 21.49 -38.51
N LYS A 205 -35.62 21.35 -39.56
CA LYS A 205 -35.27 21.86 -40.89
C LYS A 205 -34.53 23.19 -40.73
N LEU A 206 -33.20 23.23 -40.85
CA LEU A 206 -32.55 24.40 -41.43
C LEU A 206 -31.12 24.10 -41.92
N SER A 207 -30.96 24.34 -43.22
CA SER A 207 -29.71 24.70 -43.93
C SER A 207 -28.54 23.71 -43.96
N LYS A 208 -28.49 22.98 -45.09
CA LYS A 208 -27.32 22.91 -45.98
C LYS A 208 -26.16 23.83 -45.58
N LEU A 209 -25.04 23.26 -45.16
CA LEU A 209 -23.73 23.90 -45.35
C LEU A 209 -22.78 22.91 -46.03
N THR A 210 -22.65 23.11 -47.33
CA THR A 210 -21.62 22.51 -48.17
C THR A 210 -20.34 23.32 -47.98
N ILE A 211 -19.25 22.72 -47.48
CA ILE A 211 -17.90 23.29 -47.61
C ILE A 211 -17.03 22.27 -48.33
N THR A 212 -16.65 22.64 -49.55
CA THR A 212 -15.71 21.97 -50.43
C THR A 212 -14.42 22.82 -50.49
N LYS A 213 -13.26 22.15 -50.62
CA LYS A 213 -11.89 22.65 -50.96
C LYS A 213 -11.06 23.21 -49.79
N LEU A 214 -9.73 23.06 -49.70
CA LEU A 214 -8.62 22.49 -50.51
C LEU A 214 -7.36 22.55 -49.62
N TYR A 215 -6.43 21.57 -49.71
CA TYR A 215 -4.99 21.75 -50.00
C TYR A 215 -4.19 20.45 -49.69
N PRO A 216 -3.33 19.97 -50.61
CA PRO A 216 -2.44 18.84 -50.37
C PRO A 216 -1.06 19.34 -49.89
N PHE A 217 -0.58 18.85 -48.74
CA PHE A 217 0.80 19.09 -48.32
C PHE A 217 1.74 18.00 -48.82
N GLN A 218 2.92 18.46 -49.25
CA GLN A 218 3.97 17.70 -49.90
C GLN A 218 4.65 16.68 -48.96
N LYS A 219 5.01 15.57 -49.59
CA LYS A 219 5.86 14.49 -49.10
C LYS A 219 7.29 15.02 -48.89
N LYS A 220 7.77 15.07 -47.64
CA LYS A 220 9.20 15.19 -47.33
C LYS A 220 9.57 14.10 -46.32
N THR A 221 10.32 13.12 -46.81
CA THR A 221 10.98 12.07 -46.05
C THR A 221 12.09 12.69 -45.21
N VAL A 222 11.91 12.66 -43.89
CA VAL A 222 12.97 12.73 -42.89
C VAL A 222 12.76 11.50 -42.02
N GLU A 223 13.65 10.52 -42.14
CA GLU A 223 13.72 9.40 -41.18
C GLU A 223 14.30 9.95 -39.89
N GLU A 224 13.43 10.43 -39.02
CA GLU A 224 13.71 10.66 -37.62
C GLU A 224 13.46 9.32 -36.90
N TYR A 225 14.55 8.63 -36.52
CA TYR A 225 14.45 7.50 -35.60
C TYR A 225 14.04 8.03 -34.23
N SER A 226 12.74 8.05 -33.95
CA SER A 226 12.21 8.27 -32.61
C SER A 226 12.56 7.05 -31.73
N LEU A 227 13.61 7.21 -30.94
CA LEU A 227 13.99 6.32 -29.85
C LEU A 227 13.13 6.63 -28.62
N LEU A 228 11.85 6.30 -28.68
CA LEU A 228 10.93 6.34 -27.53
C LEU A 228 10.22 4.99 -27.44
N GLY A 229 10.88 4.03 -26.79
CA GLY A 229 10.21 2.83 -26.32
C GLY A 229 9.66 3.08 -24.92
N GLU A 230 8.36 2.91 -24.72
CA GLU A 230 7.76 2.87 -23.38
C GLU A 230 8.17 1.57 -22.68
N ILE A 231 8.74 1.70 -21.49
CA ILE A 231 8.87 0.58 -20.55
C ILE A 231 7.76 0.76 -19.52
N SER A 232 6.76 -0.11 -19.55
CA SER A 232 5.70 -0.13 -18.55
C SER A 232 6.07 -1.11 -17.43
N LEU A 233 6.13 -0.58 -16.20
CA LEU A 233 6.33 -1.37 -15.00
C LEU A 233 4.96 -1.64 -14.37
N GLN A 234 4.55 -2.91 -14.31
CA GLN A 234 3.30 -3.30 -13.66
C GLN A 234 3.62 -4.10 -12.40
N ILE A 235 3.20 -3.59 -11.24
CA ILE A 235 3.36 -4.26 -9.94
C ILE A 235 2.05 -4.93 -9.59
N GLY A 236 2.03 -6.26 -9.58
CA GLY A 236 0.88 -7.06 -9.19
C GLY A 236 0.74 -7.19 -7.67
N ILE A 237 -0.47 -7.58 -7.23
CA ILE A 237 -0.88 -7.72 -5.81
C ILE A 237 0.00 -8.72 -5.02
N ASN A 238 0.77 -9.58 -5.70
CA ASN A 238 1.67 -10.57 -5.10
C ASN A 238 3.16 -10.17 -5.12
N CYS A 239 3.51 -8.87 -5.21
CA CYS A 239 4.89 -8.39 -5.38
C CYS A 239 5.61 -9.00 -6.59
N GLN A 240 4.88 -9.18 -7.70
CA GLN A 240 5.44 -9.60 -8.98
C GLN A 240 5.66 -8.36 -9.83
N ILE A 241 6.90 -8.19 -10.31
CA ILE A 241 7.29 -7.07 -11.18
C ILE A 241 7.37 -7.60 -12.60
N TYR A 242 6.57 -7.04 -13.49
CA TYR A 242 6.59 -7.34 -14.91
C TYR A 242 7.27 -6.22 -15.68
N LEU A 243 8.23 -6.57 -16.52
CA LEU A 243 8.92 -5.66 -17.43
C LEU A 243 8.49 -5.98 -18.86
N LEU A 244 7.65 -5.14 -19.45
CA LEU A 244 7.40 -5.19 -20.89
C LEU A 244 8.52 -4.43 -21.61
N LEU A 245 9.30 -5.14 -22.42
CA LEU A 245 10.40 -4.57 -23.20
C LEU A 245 10.03 -4.54 -24.68
N ASP A 246 9.91 -3.34 -25.25
CA ASP A 246 9.81 -3.18 -26.70
C ASP A 246 11.20 -3.02 -27.33
N SER A 247 11.73 -4.13 -27.84
CA SER A 247 12.90 -4.23 -28.72
C SER A 247 14.24 -3.65 -28.23
N LYS A 248 15.00 -4.44 -27.44
CA LYS A 248 16.41 -4.83 -27.70
C LYS A 248 16.99 -5.62 -26.50
N LYS A 249 17.38 -6.88 -26.76
CA LYS A 249 17.83 -7.90 -25.77
C LYS A 249 19.23 -7.66 -25.16
N GLN A 250 20.04 -6.75 -25.71
CA GLN A 250 21.48 -6.78 -25.48
C GLN A 250 21.97 -5.92 -24.30
N LEU A 251 21.17 -4.98 -23.80
CA LEU A 251 21.58 -4.07 -22.71
C LEU A 251 21.43 -4.71 -21.32
N ILE A 252 20.40 -5.54 -21.12
CA ILE A 252 20.03 -6.09 -19.80
C ILE A 252 20.90 -7.28 -19.39
N SER A 253 21.38 -8.07 -20.35
CA SER A 253 22.29 -9.21 -20.11
C SER A 253 23.63 -8.79 -19.48
N ASN A 254 24.10 -7.57 -19.75
CA ASN A 254 25.36 -7.06 -19.17
C ASN A 254 25.16 -6.47 -17.76
N LEU A 255 23.93 -6.05 -17.42
CA LEU A 255 23.59 -5.41 -16.14
C LEU A 255 23.36 -6.41 -15.01
N LEU A 256 23.01 -7.66 -15.32
CA LEU A 256 22.67 -8.70 -14.35
C LEU A 256 23.75 -9.80 -14.30
N HIS A 257 25.01 -9.42 -14.04
CA HIS A 257 26.10 -10.38 -13.84
C HIS A 257 25.72 -11.38 -12.75
N GLY A 258 25.47 -12.64 -13.15
CA GLY A 258 25.13 -13.75 -12.26
C GLY A 258 23.66 -14.20 -12.28
N VAL A 259 22.76 -13.51 -12.97
CA VAL A 259 21.38 -13.98 -13.16
C VAL A 259 21.28 -14.71 -14.49
N GLN A 260 21.05 -16.02 -14.47
CA GLN A 260 20.68 -16.77 -15.68
C GLN A 260 19.28 -16.33 -16.11
N ILE A 261 19.22 -15.36 -17.02
CA ILE A 261 17.98 -15.01 -17.70
C ILE A 261 17.80 -16.06 -18.81
N ALA A 262 16.94 -17.05 -18.57
CA ALA A 262 16.48 -17.93 -19.64
C ALA A 262 15.86 -17.08 -20.75
N GLU A 263 16.10 -17.42 -22.02
CA GLU A 263 15.71 -16.62 -23.19
C GLU A 263 14.21 -16.27 -23.18
N ALA A 264 13.86 -15.11 -22.66
CA ALA A 264 12.49 -14.62 -22.72
C ALA A 264 12.19 -14.06 -24.12
N SER A 265 11.05 -14.44 -24.68
CA SER A 265 10.54 -13.90 -25.95
C SER A 265 9.76 -12.58 -25.72
N LYS A 266 9.45 -11.83 -26.79
CA LYS A 266 8.77 -10.53 -26.69
C LYS A 266 7.41 -10.71 -25.99
N GLY A 267 7.22 -10.04 -24.84
CA GLY A 267 5.98 -10.11 -24.07
C GLY A 267 5.97 -11.18 -22.96
N GLU A 268 7.09 -11.81 -22.66
CA GLU A 268 7.18 -12.75 -21.53
C GLU A 268 7.55 -12.07 -20.20
N ASN A 269 6.93 -12.60 -19.15
CA ASN A 269 7.09 -12.14 -17.78
C ASN A 269 8.37 -12.72 -17.15
N ILE A 270 9.27 -11.86 -16.68
CA ILE A 270 10.51 -12.28 -16.01
C ILE A 270 10.30 -12.27 -14.49
N PHE A 271 10.54 -13.41 -13.83
CA PHE A 271 10.43 -13.52 -12.39
C PHE A 271 11.73 -13.09 -11.70
N LEU A 272 11.68 -12.02 -10.90
CA LEU A 272 12.84 -11.43 -10.22
C LEU A 272 13.06 -11.94 -8.79
N GLY A 273 12.77 -13.21 -8.50
CA GLY A 273 13.10 -13.81 -7.21
C GLY A 273 12.39 -13.15 -6.01
N SER A 274 13.13 -12.90 -4.92
CA SER A 274 12.56 -12.41 -3.66
C SER A 274 12.11 -10.93 -3.75
N PRO A 275 11.10 -10.51 -2.97
CA PRO A 275 10.61 -9.11 -3.00
C PRO A 275 11.70 -8.06 -2.70
N LYS A 276 12.68 -8.40 -1.86
CA LYS A 276 13.83 -7.52 -1.55
C LYS A 276 14.75 -7.34 -2.77
N PHE A 277 14.99 -8.41 -3.52
CA PHE A 277 15.78 -8.37 -4.75
C PHE A 277 15.01 -7.66 -5.88
N ALA A 278 13.72 -7.96 -6.04
CA ALA A 278 12.84 -7.27 -6.99
C ALA A 278 12.77 -5.76 -6.71
N PHE A 279 12.72 -5.34 -5.44
CA PHE A 279 12.77 -3.93 -5.06
C PHE A 279 14.13 -3.28 -5.35
N GLN A 280 15.25 -3.94 -5.03
CA GLN A 280 16.58 -3.44 -5.40
C GLN A 280 16.75 -3.30 -6.91
N VAL A 281 16.30 -4.29 -7.69
CA VAL A 281 16.34 -4.26 -9.16
C VAL A 281 15.42 -3.18 -9.70
N ALA A 282 14.22 -2.99 -9.15
CA ALA A 282 13.32 -1.92 -9.57
C ALA A 282 13.89 -0.53 -9.25
N VAL A 283 14.53 -0.35 -8.10
CA VAL A 283 15.23 0.89 -7.73
C VAL A 283 16.39 1.14 -8.68
N GLN A 284 17.21 0.13 -9.00
CA GLN A 284 18.29 0.25 -9.99
C GLN A 284 17.77 0.52 -11.41
N ILE A 285 16.67 -0.09 -11.83
CA ILE A 285 16.04 0.15 -13.13
C ILE A 285 15.44 1.56 -13.17
N GLN A 286 14.74 2.01 -12.13
CA GLN A 286 14.20 3.38 -12.04
C GLN A 286 15.33 4.41 -12.04
N GLN A 287 16.45 4.12 -11.36
CA GLN A 287 17.65 4.92 -11.37
C GLN A 287 18.26 4.98 -12.78
N LEU A 288 18.39 3.87 -13.48
CA LEU A 288 18.90 3.82 -14.86
C LEU A 288 17.96 4.51 -15.87
N LEU A 289 16.65 4.43 -15.67
CA LEU A 289 15.66 5.11 -16.52
C LEU A 289 15.64 6.62 -16.28
N ASN A 290 15.89 7.07 -15.04
CA ASN A 290 16.02 8.49 -14.71
C ASN A 290 17.43 9.04 -15.01
N PHE A 291 18.44 8.16 -15.09
CA PHE A 291 19.81 8.51 -15.46
C PHE A 291 20.01 8.46 -16.98
N ASN A 292 19.18 9.21 -17.70
CA ASN A 292 19.64 9.70 -18.99
C ASN A 292 20.76 10.73 -18.69
N LYS A 293 21.96 10.60 -19.27
CA LYS A 293 23.05 11.57 -19.02
C LYS A 293 22.67 13.01 -19.40
N GLU A 294 21.63 13.14 -20.22
CA GLU A 294 21.00 14.40 -20.63
C GLU A 294 19.83 14.84 -19.74
N SER A 295 19.44 14.05 -18.73
CA SER A 295 18.37 14.45 -17.82
C SER A 295 18.79 15.68 -17.02
N GLU A 296 17.92 16.68 -17.02
CA GLU A 296 18.10 17.94 -16.30
C GLU A 296 17.74 17.79 -14.82
N LYS A 297 17.13 16.65 -14.45
CA LYS A 297 16.61 16.39 -13.11
C LYS A 297 17.02 15.01 -12.60
N LEU A 298 17.44 14.96 -11.33
CA LEU A 298 17.72 13.73 -10.60
C LEU A 298 16.88 13.72 -9.31
N THR A 299 16.05 12.69 -9.16
CA THR A 299 15.25 12.49 -7.95
C THR A 299 15.82 11.34 -7.15
N LEU A 300 16.24 11.61 -5.91
CA LEU A 300 16.69 10.60 -4.94
C LEU A 300 15.68 10.48 -3.81
N ARG A 301 15.42 9.24 -3.38
CA ARG A 301 14.53 8.97 -2.26
C ARG A 301 15.35 8.41 -1.11
N GLN A 302 15.56 9.23 -0.08
CA GLN A 302 16.41 8.87 1.06
C GLN A 302 15.69 7.95 2.04
N SER A 303 14.40 8.22 2.27
CA SER A 303 13.56 7.41 3.15
C SER A 303 12.12 7.34 2.62
N LYS A 304 11.25 6.61 3.32
CA LYS A 304 9.80 6.64 3.04
C LYS A 304 9.22 8.06 3.10
N TYR A 305 9.88 8.94 3.86
CA TYR A 305 9.41 10.26 4.25
C TYR A 305 10.18 11.41 3.60
N GLU A 306 11.25 11.16 2.86
CA GLU A 306 12.11 12.25 2.35
C GLU A 306 12.56 12.02 0.91
N THR A 307 12.35 13.04 0.08
CA THR A 307 12.65 13.02 -1.36
C THR A 307 13.45 14.25 -1.75
N TRP A 308 14.45 14.04 -2.61
CA TRP A 308 15.47 15.02 -2.96
C TRP A 308 15.43 15.19 -4.47
N ASN A 309 15.17 16.40 -4.95
CA ASN A 309 15.06 16.70 -6.36
C ASN A 309 16.16 17.69 -6.75
N PHE A 310 17.16 17.21 -7.45
CA PHE A 310 18.19 18.04 -8.05
C PHE A 310 17.71 18.49 -9.43
N ASP A 311 17.75 19.79 -9.69
CA ASP A 311 17.48 20.41 -10.99
C ASP A 311 18.76 21.14 -11.44
N ARG A 312 19.40 20.58 -12.46
CA ARG A 312 20.67 21.09 -13.00
C ARG A 312 20.47 22.43 -13.70
N ASN A 313 19.35 22.64 -14.37
CA ASN A 313 19.08 23.87 -15.13
C ASN A 313 18.79 25.04 -14.19
N GLN A 314 18.05 24.77 -13.12
CA GLN A 314 17.77 25.77 -12.11
C GLN A 314 18.88 25.89 -11.06
N HIS A 315 19.91 25.04 -11.13
CA HIS A 315 20.95 24.91 -10.11
C HIS A 315 20.35 24.86 -8.70
N LYS A 316 19.43 23.92 -8.49
CA LYS A 316 18.57 23.88 -7.31
C LYS A 316 18.43 22.46 -6.78
N LEU A 317 18.39 22.32 -5.47
CA LEU A 317 18.00 21.11 -4.76
C LEU A 317 16.74 21.41 -3.94
N THR A 318 15.67 20.66 -4.20
CA THR A 318 14.45 20.69 -3.38
C THR A 318 14.37 19.43 -2.53
N VAL A 319 14.26 19.60 -1.22
CA VAL A 319 14.06 18.52 -0.24
C VAL A 319 12.63 18.58 0.26
N ALA A 320 11.85 17.53 0.02
CA ALA A 320 10.46 17.42 0.43
C ALA A 320 10.30 16.35 1.51
N LYS A 321 9.74 16.74 2.66
CA LYS A 321 9.46 15.85 3.81
C LYS A 321 7.97 15.54 3.94
N PHE A 322 7.62 14.26 3.92
CA PHE A 322 6.29 13.73 4.18
C PHE A 322 6.18 13.24 5.63
N PRO A 323 5.02 13.38 6.30
CA PRO A 323 3.76 13.93 5.80
C PRO A 323 3.64 15.46 5.93
N LEU A 324 4.67 16.13 6.45
CA LEU A 324 4.58 17.52 6.91
C LEU A 324 4.50 18.57 5.79
N SER A 325 4.59 18.17 4.51
CA SER A 325 4.60 19.08 3.35
C SER A 325 5.64 20.19 3.48
N GLU A 326 6.70 19.97 4.27
CA GLU A 326 7.81 20.90 4.38
C GLU A 326 8.72 20.69 3.18
N GLU A 327 8.80 21.73 2.34
CA GLU A 327 9.75 21.81 1.23
C GLU A 327 10.84 22.82 1.59
N SER A 328 12.09 22.36 1.51
CA SER A 328 13.27 23.21 1.66
C SER A 328 14.00 23.29 0.34
N GLU A 329 14.38 24.50 -0.06
CA GLU A 329 15.08 24.76 -1.30
C GLU A 329 16.50 25.25 -1.04
N TYR A 330 17.46 24.65 -1.74
CA TYR A 330 18.87 24.96 -1.63
C TYR A 330 19.41 25.33 -3.01
N SER A 331 20.17 26.43 -3.10
CA SER A 331 20.85 26.81 -4.33
C SER A 331 22.14 26.01 -4.49
N LEU A 332 22.39 25.52 -5.71
CA LEU A 332 23.59 24.80 -6.14
C LEU A 332 24.52 25.68 -7.00
N LEU A 333 24.26 26.99 -7.08
CA LEU A 333 25.10 27.94 -7.83
C LEU A 333 26.45 28.22 -7.14
N GLY A 334 26.53 28.00 -5.83
CA GLY A 334 27.77 28.15 -5.04
C GLY A 334 28.73 26.97 -5.20
N GLN A 335 29.91 27.07 -4.58
CA GLN A 335 30.80 25.91 -4.47
C GLN A 335 30.14 24.87 -3.56
N VAL A 336 29.78 23.74 -4.15
CA VAL A 336 29.22 22.60 -3.43
C VAL A 336 30.20 21.44 -3.50
N SER A 337 30.45 20.78 -2.37
CA SER A 337 31.31 19.61 -2.30
C SER A 337 30.58 18.45 -1.63
N LEU A 338 30.98 17.23 -1.97
CA LEU A 338 30.45 16.03 -1.35
C LEU A 338 31.49 15.44 -0.42
N GLN A 339 31.09 15.14 0.82
CA GLN A 339 31.94 14.51 1.82
C GLN A 339 31.25 13.29 2.41
N ILE A 340 31.98 12.20 2.57
CA ILE A 340 31.53 11.05 3.35
C ILE A 340 32.13 11.17 4.75
N SER A 341 31.29 11.11 5.78
CA SER A 341 31.73 10.95 7.17
C SER A 341 31.18 9.66 7.77
N ASN A 342 31.84 9.22 8.84
CA ASN A 342 31.34 8.15 9.66
C ASN A 342 30.51 8.78 10.77
N SER A 343 29.28 8.30 10.98
CA SER A 343 28.53 8.62 12.19
C SER A 343 29.24 8.00 13.40
N GLU A 344 28.98 8.54 14.59
CA GLU A 344 29.29 7.80 15.81
C GLU A 344 28.57 6.44 15.77
N LYS A 345 29.21 5.42 16.35
CA LYS A 345 28.64 4.08 16.41
C LYS A 345 27.27 4.16 17.07
N ASP A 346 26.27 3.55 16.44
CA ASP A 346 24.95 3.41 17.06
C ASP A 346 25.03 2.54 18.33
N SER A 347 23.91 2.39 19.04
CA SER A 347 23.83 1.56 20.25
C SER A 347 24.27 0.11 20.03
N ASP A 348 24.26 -0.34 18.78
CA ASP A 348 24.56 -1.70 18.36
C ASP A 348 26.03 -1.85 17.92
N GLY A 349 26.78 -0.74 17.88
CA GLY A 349 28.21 -0.71 17.58
C GLY A 349 28.53 -0.64 16.08
N ASP A 350 27.51 -0.52 15.23
CA ASP A 350 27.64 -0.45 13.79
C ASP A 350 28.03 0.96 13.35
N THR A 351 28.85 1.02 12.29
CA THR A 351 29.29 2.29 11.71
C THR A 351 28.41 2.63 10.54
N THR A 352 27.73 3.77 10.60
CA THR A 352 26.98 4.29 9.47
C THR A 352 27.82 5.31 8.71
N TYR A 353 27.80 5.23 7.39
CA TYR A 353 28.48 6.15 6.48
C TYR A 353 27.45 7.12 5.92
N GLU A 354 27.68 8.40 6.16
CA GLU A 354 26.79 9.48 5.75
C GLU A 354 27.44 10.30 4.62
N LEU A 355 26.73 10.43 3.51
CA LEU A 355 27.11 11.30 2.40
C LEU A 355 26.48 12.68 2.62
N HIS A 356 27.31 13.70 2.77
CA HIS A 356 26.87 15.08 2.97
C HIS A 356 27.19 15.94 1.75
N LEU A 357 26.25 16.82 1.42
CA LEU A 357 26.45 17.96 0.55
C LEU A 357 26.83 19.16 1.42
N ILE A 358 28.00 19.73 1.15
CA ILE A 358 28.57 20.85 1.88
C ILE A 358 28.48 22.08 0.99
N PHE A 359 27.74 23.08 1.44
CA PHE A 359 27.59 24.37 0.77
C PHE A 359 28.76 25.30 1.14
N ASP A 360 28.98 26.32 0.32
CA ASP A 360 29.94 27.40 0.55
C ASP A 360 29.78 28.12 1.90
N SER A 361 28.54 28.20 2.39
CA SER A 361 28.19 28.68 3.74
C SER A 361 28.75 27.83 4.89
N GLY A 362 29.28 26.64 4.60
CA GLY A 362 29.69 25.64 5.60
C GLY A 362 28.54 24.77 6.11
N ASN A 363 27.31 25.03 5.67
CA ASN A 363 26.15 24.20 5.98
C ASN A 363 26.33 22.81 5.37
N LYS A 364 25.99 21.78 6.16
CA LYS A 364 26.04 20.38 5.73
C LYS A 364 24.62 19.83 5.66
N LEU A 365 24.35 19.10 4.58
CA LEU A 365 23.05 18.48 4.33
C LEU A 365 23.27 16.99 4.00
N THR A 366 22.76 16.09 4.84
CA THR A 366 22.97 14.64 4.72
C THR A 366 22.09 14.03 3.63
N LEU A 367 22.66 13.71 2.47
CA LEU A 367 21.97 13.16 1.30
C LEU A 367 21.54 11.70 1.47
N TYR A 368 22.42 10.91 2.08
CA TYR A 368 22.31 9.46 2.11
C TYR A 368 23.03 8.88 3.32
N SER A 369 22.51 7.79 3.86
CA SER A 369 23.07 7.09 5.02
C SER A 369 23.02 5.58 4.78
N SER A 370 24.14 4.89 5.00
CA SER A 370 24.26 3.46 4.76
C SER A 370 25.32 2.80 5.63
N TYR A 371 25.10 1.54 5.99
CA TYR A 371 26.11 0.71 6.66
C TYR A 371 27.28 0.28 5.73
N SER A 372 27.17 0.54 4.42
CA SER A 372 28.18 0.21 3.42
C SER A 372 28.88 1.46 2.89
N LYS A 373 30.17 1.60 3.19
CA LYS A 373 31.02 2.67 2.65
C LYS A 373 31.04 2.69 1.12
N ALA A 374 31.16 1.52 0.50
CA ALA A 374 31.21 1.39 -0.95
C ALA A 374 29.94 1.95 -1.62
N THR A 375 28.78 1.75 -0.99
CA THR A 375 27.51 2.28 -1.48
C THR A 375 27.44 3.80 -1.33
N ALA A 376 27.97 4.36 -0.23
CA ALA A 376 28.07 5.82 -0.08
C ALA A 376 29.04 6.45 -1.11
N GLU A 377 30.14 5.78 -1.43
CA GLU A 377 31.09 6.20 -2.48
C GLU A 377 30.46 6.15 -3.88
N GLU A 378 29.71 5.11 -4.20
CA GLU A 378 28.96 5.00 -5.45
C GLU A 378 27.97 6.18 -5.61
N TRP A 379 27.19 6.48 -4.56
CA TRP A 379 26.28 7.61 -4.57
C TRP A 379 26.96 8.96 -4.71
N ARG A 380 28.12 9.13 -4.05
CA ARG A 380 28.94 10.33 -4.22
C ARG A 380 29.30 10.51 -5.68
N ASP A 381 29.80 9.46 -6.34
CA ASP A 381 30.28 9.54 -7.72
C ASP A 381 29.13 9.82 -8.70
N VAL A 382 27.96 9.21 -8.50
CA VAL A 382 26.73 9.49 -9.27
C VAL A 382 26.32 10.96 -9.17
N ILE A 383 26.31 11.53 -7.96
CA ILE A 383 25.90 12.92 -7.74
C ILE A 383 26.97 13.88 -8.26
N THR A 384 28.25 13.58 -8.07
CA THR A 384 29.37 14.34 -8.64
C THR A 384 29.26 14.41 -10.17
N GLU A 385 29.05 13.27 -10.84
CA GLU A 385 28.87 13.22 -12.30
C GLU A 385 27.62 14.01 -12.73
N PHE A 386 26.50 13.82 -12.02
CA PHE A 386 25.25 14.52 -12.35
C PHE A 386 25.36 16.04 -12.16
N LEU A 387 26.02 16.51 -11.10
CA LEU A 387 26.16 17.95 -10.85
C LEU A 387 27.34 18.58 -11.61
N LYS A 388 28.16 17.77 -12.28
CA LYS A 388 29.43 18.20 -12.92
C LYS A 388 30.31 18.97 -11.93
N LEU A 389 30.40 18.50 -10.69
CA LEU A 389 31.28 19.11 -9.70
C LEU A 389 32.72 18.90 -10.16
N ASN A 390 33.51 19.98 -10.22
CA ASN A 390 34.93 19.87 -10.52
C ASN A 390 35.60 19.14 -9.35
N ASN A 391 36.13 17.94 -9.62
CA ASN A 391 36.90 17.16 -8.65
C ASN A 391 38.15 17.90 -8.18
#